data_AF-A0A354WLW0-F1
#
_entry.id   AF-A0A354WLW0-F1
#
_cell.length_a   1.000
_cell.length_b   1.000
_cell.length_c   1.000
_cell.angle_alpha   90.00
_cell.angle_beta   90.00
_cell.angle_gamma   90.00
#
_symmetry.space_group_name_H-M   'P 1'
#
loop_
_entity.id
_entity.type
_entity.pdbx_description
1 polymer ?
#
loop_
_entity_poly.entity_id
_entity_poly.type
_entity_poly.pdbx_seq_one_letter_code
_entity_poly.pdbx_strand_id
1 'polypeptide(L)'
;MLYVTTRNNRDAYTAQRVLRENRGPDGGLYVPFREPVFTKEEIDALKGKSFHQCVAEVLNRLFNTKLTRWDVEFCVGRYPVRLVNLPQRIIAGECWHNPEGTFDHLVHILAKQLRGGCPGADDGWAKTAVGIAVLFGIFGELARAGITEHEKRVDISVVCGNFDLPMSAWYARAWGLPIGNIICCCNENGNLWNLIHHGQFRTDMVSTPTDTPEADVTLPAGLERLIYACGGLPEVDIYLDACRRGGMYGPTDSVLSRMEEGLDVSVVSSRRMISAISGIRSSAGYLLSPYAALAYAGLLDFRGRTGESCHALVLAEKSPICDAGTVANALGVSEDALEQYL
;
A
#
# COMPACT_ATOMS: atom_id res chain seq x y z
N MET A 1 12.29 17.18 -9.01
CA MET A 1 10.88 17.30 -8.57
C MET A 1 10.80 18.27 -7.40
N LEU A 2 9.74 19.07 -7.34
CA LEU A 2 9.39 19.87 -6.16
C LEU A 2 8.16 19.27 -5.48
N TYR A 3 8.03 19.52 -4.19
CA TYR A 3 6.97 19.01 -3.33
C TYR A 3 6.28 20.16 -2.62
N VAL A 4 4.99 20.01 -2.35
CA VAL A 4 4.22 20.88 -1.45
C VAL A 4 3.68 20.04 -0.30
N THR A 5 2.95 20.66 0.62
CA THR A 5 2.28 19.92 1.69
C THR A 5 0.77 19.89 1.46
N THR A 6 0.10 18.94 2.08
CA THR A 6 -1.36 18.85 2.14
C THR A 6 -2.03 20.03 2.85
N ARG A 7 -1.27 20.92 3.51
CA ARG A 7 -1.79 22.07 4.26
C ARG A 7 -1.31 23.42 3.73
N ASN A 8 -0.34 23.44 2.81
CA ASN A 8 0.18 24.62 2.16
C ASN A 8 0.74 24.28 0.77
N ASN A 9 0.16 24.89 -0.26
CA ASN A 9 0.58 24.71 -1.66
C ASN A 9 1.37 25.91 -2.23
N ARG A 10 1.77 26.87 -1.40
CA ARG A 10 2.53 28.06 -1.81
C ARG A 10 4.03 27.84 -1.67
N ASP A 11 4.44 27.13 -0.63
CA ASP A 11 5.85 26.82 -0.38
C ASP A 11 6.23 25.49 -1.01
N ALA A 12 7.34 25.49 -1.76
CA ALA A 12 7.86 24.31 -2.43
C ALA A 12 9.15 23.80 -1.78
N TYR A 13 9.26 22.48 -1.69
CA TYR A 13 10.34 21.77 -1.01
C TYR A 13 11.08 20.83 -1.98
N THR A 14 12.38 20.67 -1.77
CA THR A 14 13.20 19.77 -2.58
C THR A 14 13.00 18.32 -2.17
N ALA A 15 13.22 17.40 -3.11
CA ALA A 15 13.17 15.96 -2.85
C ALA A 15 14.07 15.52 -1.68
N GLN A 16 15.24 16.13 -1.53
CA GLN A 16 16.17 15.84 -0.44
C GLN A 16 15.60 16.22 0.94
N ARG A 17 14.82 17.30 1.02
CA ARG A 17 14.14 17.69 2.26
C ARG A 17 13.04 16.68 2.60
N VAL A 18 12.22 16.30 1.62
CA VAL A 18 11.14 15.33 1.80
C VAL A 18 11.65 13.96 2.23
N LEU A 19 12.83 13.54 1.79
CA LEU A 19 13.45 12.29 2.25
C LEU A 19 13.96 12.36 3.70
N ARG A 20 14.24 13.57 4.21
CA ARG A 20 14.76 13.78 5.57
C ARG A 20 13.65 14.02 6.59
N GLU A 21 12.58 14.67 6.17
CA GLU A 21 11.48 15.11 7.03
C GLU A 21 10.18 14.41 6.62
N ASN A 22 9.45 13.83 7.58
CA ASN A 22 8.14 13.23 7.32
C ASN A 22 7.03 14.22 7.02
N ARG A 23 7.12 15.39 7.63
CA ARG A 23 6.10 16.44 7.59
C ARG A 23 6.72 17.77 7.21
N GLY A 24 5.92 18.60 6.57
CA GLY A 24 6.26 19.99 6.35
C GLY A 24 6.29 20.81 7.64
N PRO A 25 6.83 22.05 7.59
CA PRO A 25 6.83 22.97 8.73
C PRO A 25 5.44 23.28 9.32
N ASP A 26 4.40 23.16 8.51
CA ASP A 26 2.99 23.33 8.85
C ASP A 26 2.32 22.06 9.42
N GLY A 27 3.10 20.98 9.58
CA GLY A 27 2.62 19.67 9.98
C GLY A 27 1.91 18.89 8.87
N GLY A 28 1.80 19.45 7.66
CA GLY A 28 1.21 18.78 6.51
C GLY A 28 2.09 17.65 5.96
N LEU A 29 1.50 16.77 5.17
CA LEU A 29 2.19 15.68 4.51
C LEU A 29 2.70 16.11 3.15
N TYR A 30 3.93 15.71 2.80
CA TYR A 30 4.48 15.99 1.49
C TYR A 30 3.72 15.25 0.37
N VAL A 31 3.48 15.95 -0.73
CA VAL A 31 2.92 15.48 -2.00
C VAL A 31 3.63 16.15 -3.18
N PRO A 32 3.71 15.53 -4.36
CA PRO A 32 4.36 16.13 -5.53
C PRO A 32 3.65 17.45 -5.91
N PHE A 33 4.41 18.52 -6.16
CA PHE A 33 3.83 19.77 -6.64
C PHE A 33 3.13 19.59 -7.99
N ARG A 34 3.67 18.70 -8.82
CA ARG A 34 3.06 18.23 -10.05
C ARG A 34 3.19 16.72 -10.09
N GLU A 35 2.08 16.05 -10.31
CA GLU A 35 2.08 14.60 -10.46
C GLU A 35 2.84 14.18 -11.71
N PRO A 36 3.75 13.19 -11.62
CA PRO A 36 4.35 12.60 -12.80
C PRO A 36 3.28 11.82 -13.57
N VAL A 37 3.24 12.01 -14.88
CA VAL A 37 2.36 11.22 -15.76
C VAL A 37 3.25 10.28 -16.56
N PHE A 38 2.89 9.01 -16.65
CA PHE A 38 3.51 8.05 -17.56
C PHE A 38 2.59 7.88 -18.76
N THR A 39 3.18 7.97 -19.94
CA THR A 39 2.51 7.74 -21.22
C THR A 39 2.15 6.27 -21.40
N LYS A 40 1.19 5.98 -22.28
CA LYS A 40 0.78 4.58 -22.56
C LYS A 40 1.97 3.75 -23.04
N GLU A 41 2.84 4.34 -23.83
CA GLU A 41 4.06 3.73 -24.36
C GLU A 41 5.06 3.41 -23.25
N GLU A 42 5.21 4.28 -22.25
CA GLU A 42 6.07 4.02 -21.08
C GLU A 42 5.54 2.86 -20.22
N ILE A 43 4.22 2.80 -20.04
CA ILE A 43 3.56 1.69 -19.32
C ILE A 43 3.71 0.38 -20.10
N ASP A 44 3.51 0.38 -21.42
CA ASP A 44 3.69 -0.80 -22.26
C ASP A 44 5.15 -1.30 -22.28
N ALA A 45 6.10 -0.38 -22.14
CA ALA A 45 7.52 -0.70 -22.07
C ALA A 45 7.91 -1.41 -20.76
N LEU A 46 7.09 -1.36 -19.70
CA LEU A 46 7.39 -2.03 -18.42
C LEU A 46 7.60 -3.54 -18.58
N LYS A 47 6.88 -4.20 -19.51
CA LYS A 47 7.03 -5.65 -19.77
C LYS A 47 8.46 -6.03 -20.17
N GLY A 48 9.20 -5.12 -20.79
CA GLY A 48 10.59 -5.30 -21.21
C GLY A 48 11.63 -4.97 -20.15
N LYS A 49 11.24 -4.41 -19.00
CA LYS A 49 12.14 -3.92 -17.95
C LYS A 49 12.16 -4.87 -16.75
N SER A 50 13.33 -5.14 -16.17
CA SER A 50 13.39 -5.88 -14.90
C SER A 50 12.70 -5.10 -13.78
N PHE A 51 12.29 -5.79 -12.71
CA PHE A 51 11.74 -5.17 -11.49
C PHE A 51 12.59 -3.97 -11.03
N HIS A 52 13.91 -4.17 -10.91
CA HIS A 52 14.86 -3.15 -10.50
C HIS A 52 14.95 -1.95 -11.45
N GLN A 53 14.80 -2.16 -12.76
CA GLN A 53 14.77 -1.07 -13.73
C GLN A 53 13.52 -0.22 -13.56
N CYS A 54 12.35 -0.84 -13.40
CA CYS A 54 11.09 -0.12 -13.13
C CYS A 54 11.20 0.69 -11.84
N VAL A 55 11.69 0.09 -10.76
CA VAL A 55 11.87 0.77 -9.47
C VAL A 55 12.83 1.96 -9.61
N ALA A 56 13.99 1.76 -10.23
CA ALA A 56 14.97 2.83 -10.44
C ALA A 56 14.37 4.01 -11.22
N GLU A 57 13.63 3.75 -12.29
CA GLU A 57 13.04 4.77 -13.15
C GLU A 57 12.00 5.63 -12.43
N VAL A 58 11.10 5.00 -11.66
CA VAL A 58 10.10 5.71 -10.87
C VAL A 58 10.77 6.56 -9.79
N LEU A 59 11.70 5.98 -9.04
CA LEU A 59 12.41 6.70 -7.97
C LEU A 59 13.25 7.87 -8.53
N ASN A 60 13.92 7.69 -9.66
CA ASN A 60 14.64 8.77 -10.34
C ASN A 60 13.72 9.92 -10.74
N ARG A 61 12.50 9.61 -11.22
CA ARG A 61 11.51 10.61 -11.59
C ARG A 61 11.01 11.39 -10.37
N LEU A 62 10.77 10.71 -9.25
CA LEU A 62 10.27 11.31 -8.02
C LEU A 62 11.34 12.12 -7.28
N PHE A 63 12.57 11.64 -7.20
CA PHE A 63 13.60 12.23 -6.36
C PHE A 63 14.71 12.97 -7.14
N ASN A 64 14.63 12.99 -8.47
CA ASN A 64 15.67 13.55 -9.35
C ASN A 64 17.05 12.93 -9.08
N THR A 65 17.07 11.62 -8.85
CA THR A 65 18.26 10.81 -8.62
C THR A 65 18.73 10.13 -9.91
N LYS A 66 19.85 9.39 -9.84
CA LYS A 66 20.44 8.65 -10.97
C LYS A 66 20.70 7.18 -10.60
N LEU A 67 19.73 6.54 -9.96
CA LEU A 67 19.78 5.12 -9.66
C LEU A 67 19.78 4.32 -10.95
N THR A 68 20.70 3.37 -11.05
CA THR A 68 20.73 2.36 -12.10
C THR A 68 19.98 1.10 -11.63
N ARG A 69 19.72 0.18 -12.57
CA ARG A 69 19.26 -1.17 -12.24
C ARG A 69 20.13 -1.82 -11.16
N TRP A 70 21.45 -1.70 -11.31
CA TRP A 70 22.43 -2.36 -10.44
C TRP A 70 22.43 -1.79 -9.03
N ASP A 71 22.23 -0.47 -8.89
CA ASP A 71 22.11 0.15 -7.57
C ASP A 71 20.93 -0.43 -6.81
N VAL A 72 19.77 -0.56 -7.46
CA VAL A 72 18.58 -1.15 -6.85
C VAL A 72 18.79 -2.64 -6.57
N GLU A 73 19.32 -3.41 -7.53
CA GLU A 73 19.57 -4.86 -7.36
C GLU A 73 20.57 -5.16 -6.23
N PHE A 74 21.61 -4.35 -6.10
CA PHE A 74 22.56 -4.48 -4.99
C PHE A 74 21.91 -4.19 -3.64
N CYS A 75 21.02 -3.19 -3.58
CA CYS A 75 20.32 -2.81 -2.37
C CYS A 75 19.31 -3.85 -1.91
N VAL A 76 18.38 -4.26 -2.78
CA VAL A 76 17.24 -5.10 -2.38
C VAL A 76 17.41 -6.58 -2.73
N GLY A 77 18.53 -6.94 -3.36
CA GLY A 77 18.79 -8.30 -3.82
C GLY A 77 18.11 -8.62 -5.15
N ARG A 78 18.32 -9.84 -5.64
CA ARG A 78 17.90 -10.27 -6.99
C ARG A 78 16.41 -10.57 -7.14
N TYR A 79 15.76 -11.03 -6.07
CA TYR A 79 14.34 -11.40 -6.07
C TYR A 79 13.64 -10.82 -4.83
N PRO A 80 13.59 -9.48 -4.69
CA PRO A 80 13.01 -8.82 -3.52
C PRO A 80 11.49 -9.01 -3.43
N VAL A 81 10.86 -9.25 -4.57
CA VAL A 81 9.44 -9.57 -4.71
C VAL A 81 9.30 -10.90 -5.44
N ARG A 82 8.42 -11.78 -4.96
CA ARG A 82 8.02 -13.00 -5.65
C ARG A 82 6.52 -13.01 -5.88
N LEU A 83 6.11 -13.43 -7.07
CA LEU A 83 4.71 -13.54 -7.46
C LEU A 83 4.28 -15.00 -7.37
N VAL A 84 3.32 -15.29 -6.49
CA VAL A 84 2.78 -16.64 -6.28
C VAL A 84 1.32 -16.66 -6.71
N ASN A 85 0.99 -17.52 -7.67
CA ASN A 85 -0.39 -17.69 -8.13
C ASN A 85 -1.20 -18.45 -7.08
N LEU A 86 -2.33 -17.86 -6.69
CA LEU A 86 -3.34 -18.46 -5.83
C LEU A 86 -4.61 -18.76 -6.66
N PRO A 87 -5.53 -19.58 -6.12
CA PRO A 87 -6.82 -19.82 -6.76
C PRO A 87 -7.61 -18.52 -7.02
N GLN A 88 -8.63 -18.60 -7.87
CA GLN A 88 -9.56 -17.50 -8.14
C GLN A 88 -8.90 -16.25 -8.76
N ARG A 89 -7.87 -16.42 -9.60
CA ARG A 89 -7.16 -15.31 -10.27
C ARG A 89 -6.54 -14.32 -9.28
N ILE A 90 -6.04 -14.84 -8.15
CA ILE A 90 -5.36 -14.05 -7.13
C ILE A 90 -3.87 -14.32 -7.24
N ILE A 91 -3.06 -13.28 -7.08
CA ILE A 91 -1.60 -13.37 -7.07
C ILE A 91 -1.14 -12.76 -5.77
N ALA A 92 -0.39 -13.52 -4.97
CA ALA A 92 0.31 -12.97 -3.82
C ALA A 92 1.64 -12.35 -4.28
N GLY A 93 1.81 -11.05 -4.02
CA GLY A 93 3.07 -10.34 -4.22
C GLY A 93 3.86 -10.30 -2.91
N GLU A 94 4.76 -11.26 -2.74
CA GLU A 94 5.60 -11.42 -1.55
C GLU A 94 6.68 -10.35 -1.50
N CYS A 95 6.48 -9.29 -0.73
CA CYS A 95 7.40 -8.16 -0.66
C CYS A 95 8.36 -8.23 0.54
N TRP A 96 8.63 -9.45 1.01
CA TRP A 96 9.35 -9.72 2.26
C TRP A 96 10.60 -10.59 2.07
N HIS A 97 11.07 -10.82 0.84
CA HIS A 97 12.28 -11.60 0.56
C HIS A 97 13.55 -10.82 0.86
N ASN A 98 13.75 -10.51 2.13
CA ASN A 98 14.84 -9.72 2.67
C ASN A 98 15.12 -10.13 4.13
N PRO A 99 16.26 -9.70 4.73
CA PRO A 99 16.68 -10.16 6.05
C PRO A 99 15.66 -10.01 7.19
N GLU A 100 14.78 -9.01 7.14
CA GLU A 100 13.77 -8.77 8.18
C GLU A 100 12.41 -9.38 7.87
N GLY A 101 12.21 -9.93 6.67
CA GLY A 101 10.93 -10.54 6.32
C GLY A 101 9.79 -9.52 6.16
N THR A 102 10.08 -8.25 5.84
CA THR A 102 9.07 -7.17 5.82
C THR A 102 9.22 -6.25 4.62
N PHE A 103 8.12 -5.67 4.14
CA PHE A 103 8.13 -4.59 3.15
C PHE A 103 8.81 -3.32 3.70
N ASP A 104 8.69 -3.06 5.00
CA ASP A 104 9.32 -1.92 5.66
C ASP A 104 10.85 -1.96 5.56
N HIS A 105 11.45 -3.14 5.53
CA HIS A 105 12.87 -3.27 5.28
C HIS A 105 13.25 -2.88 3.83
N LEU A 106 12.43 -3.22 2.83
CA LEU A 106 12.63 -2.73 1.46
C LEU A 106 12.54 -1.20 1.40
N VAL A 107 11.57 -0.62 2.12
CA VAL A 107 11.42 0.84 2.25
C VAL A 107 12.66 1.44 2.88
N HIS A 108 13.10 0.92 4.02
CA HIS A 108 14.28 1.39 4.74
C HIS A 108 15.52 1.42 3.85
N ILE A 109 15.82 0.30 3.18
CA ILE A 109 17.02 0.18 2.34
C ILE A 109 16.95 1.15 1.15
N LEU A 110 15.82 1.21 0.44
CA LEU A 110 15.67 2.08 -0.73
C LEU A 110 15.69 3.56 -0.33
N ALA A 111 15.02 3.92 0.77
CA ALA A 111 15.00 5.29 1.27
C ALA A 111 16.41 5.71 1.74
N LYS A 112 17.15 4.82 2.41
CA LYS A 112 18.56 5.05 2.78
C LYS A 112 19.45 5.28 1.55
N GLN A 113 19.25 4.50 0.49
CA GLN A 113 19.97 4.67 -0.77
C GLN A 113 19.66 6.04 -1.42
N LEU A 114 18.39 6.45 -1.43
CA LEU A 114 17.97 7.78 -1.93
C LEU A 114 18.55 8.94 -1.12
N ARG A 115 18.75 8.75 0.18
CA ARG A 115 19.35 9.74 1.08
C ARG A 115 20.88 9.82 0.99
N GLY A 116 21.54 8.89 0.29
CA GLY A 116 23.00 8.78 0.27
C GLY A 116 23.58 8.58 1.68
N GLY A 117 22.89 7.82 2.54
CA GLY A 117 23.32 7.56 3.92
C GLY A 117 23.01 8.65 4.93
N CYS A 118 22.37 9.76 4.54
CA CYS A 118 21.89 10.74 5.51
C CYS A 118 20.77 10.15 6.39
N PRO A 119 20.69 10.51 7.69
CA PRO A 119 19.52 10.23 8.51
C PRO A 119 18.27 10.83 7.88
N GLY A 120 17.14 10.17 8.10
CA GLY A 120 15.85 10.61 7.60
C GLY A 120 14.77 9.61 7.94
N ALA A 121 13.60 9.84 7.37
CA ALA A 121 12.43 9.06 7.68
C ALA A 121 12.24 7.89 6.70
N ASP A 122 11.76 6.77 7.24
CA ASP A 122 11.42 5.57 6.48
C ASP A 122 9.89 5.38 6.35
N ASP A 123 9.14 6.40 6.74
CA ASP A 123 7.68 6.48 6.71
C ASP A 123 7.21 7.66 5.84
N GLY A 124 5.91 7.95 5.86
CA GLY A 124 5.33 9.07 5.13
C GLY A 124 5.54 8.99 3.61
N TRP A 125 6.11 10.07 3.03
CA TRP A 125 6.26 10.13 1.57
C TRP A 125 7.31 9.15 1.05
N ALA A 126 8.37 8.85 1.81
CA ALA A 126 9.38 7.89 1.38
C ALA A 126 8.76 6.49 1.22
N LYS A 127 8.00 6.04 2.21
CA LYS A 127 7.24 4.77 2.16
C LYS A 127 6.25 4.73 1.00
N THR A 128 5.48 5.81 0.83
CA THR A 128 4.52 5.92 -0.31
C THR A 128 5.25 5.85 -1.66
N ALA A 129 6.35 6.59 -1.82
CA ALA A 129 7.10 6.62 -3.08
C ALA A 129 7.77 5.28 -3.41
N VAL A 130 8.31 4.58 -2.40
CA VAL A 130 8.83 3.22 -2.58
C VAL A 130 7.71 2.24 -2.94
N GLY A 131 6.55 2.32 -2.27
CA GLY A 131 5.37 1.52 -2.62
C GLY A 131 4.95 1.69 -4.07
N ILE A 132 4.93 2.94 -4.57
CA ILE A 132 4.64 3.20 -5.98
C ILE A 132 5.69 2.54 -6.89
N ALA A 133 6.97 2.73 -6.60
CA ALA A 133 8.05 2.15 -7.40
C ALA A 133 8.00 0.61 -7.43
N VAL A 134 7.70 -0.03 -6.30
CA VAL A 134 7.52 -1.48 -6.19
C VAL A 134 6.31 -1.95 -7.00
N LEU A 135 5.18 -1.22 -6.96
CA LEU A 135 4.01 -1.52 -7.79
C LEU A 135 4.33 -1.45 -9.28
N PHE A 136 5.07 -0.44 -9.74
CA PHE A 136 5.53 -0.40 -11.14
C PHE A 136 6.42 -1.60 -11.51
N GLY A 137 7.27 -2.04 -10.58
CA GLY A 137 8.04 -3.28 -10.72
C GLY A 137 7.16 -4.51 -10.88
N ILE A 138 6.21 -4.70 -9.97
CA ILE A 138 5.25 -5.81 -9.99
C ILE A 138 4.41 -5.80 -11.28
N PHE A 139 3.85 -4.65 -11.66
CA PHE A 139 3.05 -4.52 -12.88
C PHE A 139 3.87 -4.77 -14.15
N GLY A 140 5.16 -4.46 -14.16
CA GLY A 140 6.06 -4.87 -15.25
C GLY A 140 6.18 -6.39 -15.37
N GLU A 141 6.24 -7.11 -14.25
CA GLU A 141 6.24 -8.58 -14.23
C GLU A 141 4.88 -9.16 -14.63
N LEU A 142 3.77 -8.61 -14.12
CA LEU A 142 2.42 -9.00 -14.51
C LEU A 142 2.16 -8.78 -16.00
N ALA A 143 2.64 -7.66 -16.56
CA ALA A 143 2.53 -7.35 -17.98
C ALA A 143 3.36 -8.33 -18.82
N ARG A 144 4.56 -8.69 -18.37
CA ARG A 144 5.38 -9.72 -19.01
C ARG A 144 4.71 -11.10 -18.99
N ALA A 145 3.99 -11.42 -17.92
CA ALA A 145 3.21 -12.65 -17.79
C ALA A 145 1.87 -12.61 -18.56
N GLY A 146 1.51 -11.49 -19.20
CA GLY A 146 0.25 -11.34 -19.94
C GLY A 146 -0.99 -11.21 -19.06
N ILE A 147 -0.82 -10.93 -17.77
CA ILE A 147 -1.90 -10.82 -16.78
C ILE A 147 -2.59 -9.44 -16.87
N THR A 148 -1.82 -8.41 -17.22
CA THR A 148 -2.31 -7.03 -17.31
C THR A 148 -1.82 -6.32 -18.57
N GLU A 149 -2.67 -5.41 -19.05
CA GLU A 149 -2.44 -4.44 -20.12
C GLU A 149 -3.41 -3.26 -19.88
N HIS A 150 -3.36 -2.18 -20.67
CA HIS A 150 -4.20 -0.98 -20.46
C HIS A 150 -5.68 -1.28 -20.19
N GLU A 151 -6.27 -2.24 -20.93
CA GLU A 151 -7.68 -2.62 -20.80
C GLU A 151 -7.91 -3.80 -19.84
N LYS A 152 -6.85 -4.49 -19.41
CA LYS A 152 -6.92 -5.61 -18.43
C LYS A 152 -6.39 -5.14 -17.10
N ARG A 153 -7.29 -4.53 -16.33
CA ARG A 153 -6.97 -4.02 -15.00
C ARG A 153 -6.76 -5.15 -13.99
N VAL A 154 -5.94 -4.86 -12.99
CA VAL A 154 -5.69 -5.73 -11.83
C VAL A 154 -6.11 -4.98 -10.58
N ASP A 155 -7.00 -5.59 -9.79
CA ASP A 155 -7.36 -5.06 -8.47
C ASP A 155 -6.18 -5.24 -7.51
N ILE A 156 -6.02 -4.31 -6.57
CA ILE A 156 -4.99 -4.39 -5.54
C ILE A 156 -5.69 -4.54 -4.19
N SER A 157 -5.36 -5.60 -3.46
CA SER A 157 -5.74 -5.76 -2.06
C SER A 157 -4.54 -5.55 -1.14
N VAL A 158 -4.71 -4.64 -0.18
CA VAL A 158 -3.67 -4.20 0.74
C VAL A 158 -4.20 -4.09 2.14
N VAL A 159 -3.35 -4.38 3.13
CA VAL A 159 -3.65 -4.02 4.52
C VAL A 159 -3.68 -2.51 4.66
N CYS A 160 -4.70 -2.01 5.35
CA CYS A 160 -4.86 -0.60 5.64
C CYS A 160 -4.49 -0.29 7.10
N GLY A 161 -3.21 -0.01 7.33
CA GLY A 161 -2.72 0.64 8.55
C GLY A 161 -2.71 2.17 8.40
N ASN A 162 -1.52 2.79 8.34
CA ASN A 162 -1.35 4.24 8.16
C ASN A 162 -1.71 4.80 6.78
N PHE A 163 -2.35 4.01 5.91
CA PHE A 163 -2.80 4.37 4.56
C PHE A 163 -1.68 4.60 3.52
N ASP A 164 -0.43 4.22 3.80
CA ASP A 164 0.68 4.43 2.85
C ASP A 164 0.59 3.54 1.60
N LEU A 165 0.31 2.25 1.75
CA LEU A 165 0.15 1.32 0.62
C LEU A 165 -1.11 1.58 -0.21
N PRO A 166 -2.30 1.82 0.39
CA PRO A 166 -3.45 2.33 -0.35
C PRO A 166 -3.13 3.59 -1.17
N MET A 167 -2.44 4.57 -0.56
CA MET A 167 -2.05 5.79 -1.26
C MET A 167 -1.02 5.52 -2.37
N SER A 168 -0.14 4.55 -2.19
CA SER A 168 0.80 4.12 -3.22
C SER A 168 0.07 3.56 -4.44
N ALA A 169 -0.92 2.69 -4.22
CA ALA A 169 -1.77 2.16 -5.29
C ALA A 169 -2.57 3.27 -5.98
N TRP A 170 -3.10 4.23 -5.20
CA TRP A 170 -3.83 5.38 -5.73
C TRP A 170 -2.98 6.20 -6.70
N TYR A 171 -1.78 6.60 -6.27
CA TYR A 171 -0.86 7.35 -7.14
C TYR A 171 -0.44 6.52 -8.34
N ALA A 172 -0.09 5.25 -8.15
CA ALA A 172 0.34 4.40 -9.26
C ALA A 172 -0.76 4.26 -10.34
N ARG A 173 -2.03 4.19 -9.91
CA ARG A 173 -3.20 4.21 -10.80
C ARG A 173 -3.35 5.55 -11.52
N ALA A 174 -3.31 6.65 -10.76
CA ALA A 174 -3.40 8.01 -11.31
C ALA A 174 -2.28 8.30 -12.33
N TRP A 175 -1.13 7.64 -12.17
CA TRP A 175 0.04 7.80 -13.02
C TRP A 175 0.09 6.85 -14.22
N GLY A 176 -0.93 6.01 -14.39
CA GLY A 176 -1.16 5.24 -15.62
C GLY A 176 -1.03 3.72 -15.49
N LEU A 177 -0.71 3.17 -14.31
CA LEU A 177 -0.77 1.70 -14.16
C LEU A 177 -2.22 1.22 -14.32
N PRO A 178 -2.45 0.07 -14.98
CA PRO A 178 -3.78 -0.53 -15.17
C PRO A 178 -4.30 -1.16 -13.87
N ILE A 179 -4.48 -0.34 -12.84
CA ILE A 179 -5.03 -0.73 -11.54
C ILE A 179 -6.55 -0.54 -11.59
N GLY A 180 -7.27 -1.57 -11.14
CA GLY A 180 -8.73 -1.54 -10.98
C GLY A 180 -9.11 -0.91 -9.65
N ASN A 181 -9.81 -1.68 -8.84
CA ASN A 181 -10.18 -1.34 -7.48
C ASN A 181 -8.97 -1.48 -6.54
N ILE A 182 -8.89 -0.59 -5.57
CA ILE A 182 -7.94 -0.63 -4.46
C ILE A 182 -8.74 -1.01 -3.22
N ILE A 183 -8.59 -2.25 -2.76
CA ILE A 183 -9.31 -2.81 -1.62
C ILE A 183 -8.45 -2.61 -0.36
N CYS A 184 -8.87 -1.66 0.48
CA CYS A 184 -8.29 -1.38 1.78
C CYS A 184 -8.85 -2.37 2.81
N CYS A 185 -8.01 -3.29 3.26
CA CYS A 185 -8.40 -4.31 4.23
C CYS A 185 -8.00 -3.87 5.64
N CYS A 186 -9.00 -3.52 6.45
CA CYS A 186 -8.85 -3.21 7.87
C CYS A 186 -9.17 -4.45 8.71
N ASN A 187 -8.52 -4.57 9.86
CA ASN A 187 -9.00 -5.45 10.93
C ASN A 187 -10.22 -4.80 11.63
N GLU A 188 -10.54 -5.22 12.85
CA GLU A 188 -11.63 -4.68 13.66
C GLU A 188 -11.62 -3.15 13.81
N ASN A 189 -10.48 -2.48 13.59
CA ASN A 189 -10.32 -1.02 13.58
C ASN A 189 -10.80 -0.36 12.27
N GLY A 190 -11.93 -0.81 11.73
CA GLY A 190 -12.46 -0.44 10.40
C GLY A 190 -13.09 0.94 10.28
N ASN A 191 -12.63 1.98 10.99
CA ASN A 191 -13.25 3.32 10.95
C ASN A 191 -13.27 3.92 9.53
N LEU A 192 -12.27 3.59 8.70
CA LEU A 192 -12.22 3.98 7.29
C LEU A 192 -13.41 3.46 6.48
N TRP A 193 -13.99 2.33 6.87
CA TRP A 193 -15.17 1.75 6.22
C TRP A 193 -16.36 2.71 6.29
N ASN A 194 -16.57 3.39 7.42
CA ASN A 194 -17.65 4.38 7.57
C ASN A 194 -17.44 5.60 6.66
N LEU A 195 -16.17 6.00 6.42
CA LEU A 195 -15.88 7.11 5.53
C LEU A 195 -16.31 6.78 4.11
N ILE A 196 -15.86 5.63 3.60
CA ILE A 196 -16.05 5.27 2.19
C ILE A 196 -17.48 4.83 1.91
N HIS A 197 -18.15 4.13 2.83
CA HIS A 197 -19.51 3.60 2.57
C HIS A 197 -20.63 4.52 3.07
N HIS A 198 -20.36 5.41 4.03
CA HIS A 198 -21.38 6.27 4.64
C HIS A 198 -21.03 7.77 4.66
N GLY A 199 -19.86 8.17 4.15
CA GLY A 199 -19.43 9.57 4.20
C GLY A 199 -19.19 10.09 5.61
N GLN A 200 -18.90 9.22 6.58
CA GLN A 200 -18.75 9.58 7.99
C GLN A 200 -17.47 9.01 8.59
N PHE A 201 -16.62 9.86 9.13
CA PHE A 201 -15.36 9.45 9.73
C PHE A 201 -15.14 10.11 11.10
N ARG A 202 -15.12 9.28 12.15
CA ARG A 202 -14.89 9.78 13.51
C ARG A 202 -13.41 9.96 13.78
N THR A 203 -13.00 11.12 14.28
CA THR A 203 -11.58 11.42 14.52
C THR A 203 -11.14 11.15 15.96
N ASP A 204 -12.04 10.67 16.82
CA ASP A 204 -11.85 10.47 18.26
C ASP A 204 -11.86 8.98 18.70
N MET A 205 -11.85 8.06 17.73
CA MET A 205 -11.95 6.63 17.99
C MET A 205 -10.65 6.08 18.60
N VAL A 206 -10.82 5.25 19.64
CA VAL A 206 -9.72 4.50 20.28
C VAL A 206 -9.55 3.17 19.55
N SER A 207 -8.30 2.78 19.27
CA SER A 207 -8.03 1.49 18.65
C SER A 207 -8.27 0.34 19.62
N THR A 208 -8.76 -0.77 19.09
CA THR A 208 -8.86 -2.06 19.78
C THR A 208 -7.66 -2.91 19.38
N PRO A 209 -6.87 -3.44 20.34
CA PRO A 209 -5.76 -4.33 20.02
C PRO A 209 -6.23 -5.60 19.32
N THR A 210 -5.51 -6.01 18.27
CA THR A 210 -5.76 -7.25 17.51
C THR A 210 -4.48 -8.07 17.32
N ASP A 211 -4.59 -9.21 16.64
CA ASP A 211 -3.45 -10.03 16.21
C ASP A 211 -2.65 -9.40 15.05
N THR A 212 -3.08 -8.22 14.57
CA THR A 212 -2.44 -7.44 13.49
C THR A 212 -2.17 -6.01 13.94
N PRO A 213 -1.27 -5.78 14.91
CA PRO A 213 -1.06 -4.48 15.54
C PRO A 213 -0.73 -3.33 14.59
N GLU A 214 -0.06 -3.55 13.44
CA GLU A 214 0.19 -2.44 12.51
C GLU A 214 -1.07 -2.00 11.73
N ALA A 215 -2.13 -2.81 11.76
CA ALA A 215 -3.45 -2.46 11.23
C ALA A 215 -4.39 -1.90 12.32
N ASP A 216 -3.97 -1.81 13.58
CA ASP A 216 -4.75 -1.24 14.70
C ASP A 216 -4.78 0.30 14.65
N VAL A 217 -5.21 0.85 13.51
CA VAL A 217 -5.17 2.27 13.19
C VAL A 217 -6.58 2.80 12.95
N THR A 218 -7.07 3.66 13.85
CA THR A 218 -8.40 4.29 13.73
C THR A 218 -8.36 5.64 13.02
N LEU A 219 -7.21 6.32 13.05
CA LEU A 219 -6.95 7.61 12.40
C LEU A 219 -5.67 7.51 11.55
N PRO A 220 -5.75 6.98 10.32
CA PRO A 220 -4.58 6.79 9.47
C PRO A 220 -3.94 8.13 9.11
N ALA A 221 -2.64 8.28 9.40
CA ALA A 221 -1.93 9.52 9.09
C ALA A 221 -2.00 9.85 7.58
N GLY A 222 -1.84 8.85 6.71
CA GLY A 222 -1.86 9.01 5.26
C GLY A 222 -3.23 9.35 4.66
N LEU A 223 -4.34 9.23 5.41
CA LEU A 223 -5.68 9.59 4.93
C LEU A 223 -5.75 11.06 4.48
N GLU A 224 -4.98 11.94 5.13
CA GLU A 224 -4.88 13.36 4.76
C GLU A 224 -4.44 13.54 3.29
N ARG A 225 -3.64 12.63 2.72
CA ARG A 225 -3.25 12.68 1.29
C ARG A 225 -4.40 12.34 0.36
N LEU A 226 -5.25 11.39 0.71
CA LEU A 226 -6.43 11.06 -0.09
C LEU A 226 -7.43 12.23 -0.06
N ILE A 227 -7.65 12.81 1.11
CA ILE A 227 -8.51 13.99 1.29
C ILE A 227 -7.95 15.16 0.46
N TYR A 228 -6.64 15.40 0.48
CA TYR A 228 -6.02 16.42 -0.37
C TYR A 228 -6.15 16.11 -1.86
N ALA A 229 -5.90 14.87 -2.29
CA ALA A 229 -5.98 14.47 -3.70
C ALA A 229 -7.40 14.62 -4.24
N CYS A 230 -8.41 14.36 -3.41
CA CYS A 230 -9.81 14.51 -3.79
C CYS A 230 -10.29 15.96 -3.62
N GLY A 231 -10.11 16.60 -2.47
CA GLY A 231 -10.75 17.88 -2.14
C GLY A 231 -9.84 19.11 -2.12
N GLY A 232 -8.53 18.94 -2.27
CA GLY A 232 -7.55 20.03 -2.16
C GLY A 232 -7.45 20.60 -0.74
N LEU A 233 -6.81 21.77 -0.62
CA LEU A 233 -6.61 22.46 0.67
C LEU A 233 -7.91 22.73 1.45
N PRO A 234 -9.01 23.21 0.83
CA PRO A 234 -10.23 23.52 1.59
C PRO A 234 -10.82 22.30 2.31
N GLU A 235 -10.76 21.13 1.68
CA GLU A 235 -11.27 19.90 2.30
C GLU A 235 -10.36 19.41 3.42
N VAL A 236 -9.04 19.55 3.26
CA VAL A 236 -8.09 19.25 4.34
C VAL A 236 -8.33 20.13 5.56
N ASP A 237 -8.65 21.41 5.37
CA ASP A 237 -8.96 22.31 6.49
C ASP A 237 -10.20 21.83 7.27
N ILE A 238 -11.25 21.38 6.57
CA ILE A 238 -12.47 20.80 7.18
C ILE A 238 -12.11 19.54 7.99
N TYR A 239 -11.30 18.65 7.41
CA TYR A 239 -10.83 17.44 8.09
C TYR A 239 -10.01 17.76 9.35
N LEU A 240 -9.06 18.70 9.25
CA LEU A 240 -8.23 19.09 10.40
C LEU A 240 -9.02 19.80 11.49
N ASP A 241 -10.05 20.57 11.12
CA ASP A 241 -11.01 21.14 12.07
C ASP A 241 -11.82 20.06 12.81
N ALA A 242 -12.18 18.97 12.14
CA ALA A 242 -12.83 17.82 12.78
C ALA A 242 -11.86 17.12 13.74
N CYS A 243 -10.63 16.83 13.31
CA CYS A 243 -9.58 16.25 14.15
C CYS A 243 -9.30 17.07 15.41
N ARG A 244 -9.14 18.40 15.28
CA ARG A 244 -8.91 19.30 16.43
C ARG A 244 -10.04 19.29 17.44
N ARG A 245 -11.27 19.07 16.99
CA ARG A 245 -12.47 19.02 17.84
C ARG A 245 -12.78 17.62 18.39
N GLY A 246 -12.09 16.58 17.91
CA GLY A 246 -12.49 15.19 18.17
C GLY A 246 -13.88 14.88 17.59
N GLY A 247 -14.19 15.44 16.42
CA GLY A 247 -15.53 15.39 15.83
C GLY A 247 -15.70 14.34 14.74
N MET A 248 -16.82 14.45 14.03
CA MET A 248 -17.08 13.72 12.80
C MET A 248 -16.59 14.56 11.61
N TYR A 249 -15.76 13.97 10.77
CA TYR A 249 -15.48 14.46 9.43
C TYR A 249 -16.47 13.81 8.45
N GLY A 250 -17.10 14.63 7.61
CA GLY A 250 -17.91 14.17 6.49
C GLY A 250 -17.46 14.93 5.24
N PRO A 251 -16.95 14.24 4.20
CA PRO A 251 -16.56 14.91 2.97
C PRO A 251 -17.77 15.49 2.24
N THR A 252 -17.54 16.47 1.37
CA THR A 252 -18.59 16.89 0.42
C THR A 252 -18.96 15.76 -0.53
N ASP A 253 -20.18 15.73 -1.08
CA ASP A 253 -20.62 14.69 -2.03
C ASP A 253 -19.63 14.53 -3.21
N SER A 254 -19.11 15.64 -3.73
CA SER A 254 -18.12 15.64 -4.82
C SER A 254 -16.77 15.02 -4.44
N VAL A 255 -16.39 15.11 -3.17
CA VAL A 255 -15.16 14.52 -2.64
C VAL A 255 -15.40 13.04 -2.36
N LEU A 256 -16.55 12.69 -1.77
CA LEU A 256 -16.93 11.30 -1.51
C LEU A 256 -16.99 10.49 -2.81
N SER A 257 -17.71 10.98 -3.84
CA SER A 257 -17.78 10.27 -5.12
C SER A 257 -16.41 10.06 -5.76
N ARG A 258 -15.48 11.00 -5.61
CA ARG A 258 -14.10 10.82 -6.08
C ARG A 258 -13.34 9.79 -5.27
N MET A 259 -13.54 9.72 -3.95
CA MET A 259 -12.94 8.66 -3.13
C MET A 259 -13.47 7.28 -3.54
N GLU A 260 -14.78 7.16 -3.78
CA GLU A 260 -15.45 5.91 -4.18
C GLU A 260 -15.07 5.42 -5.58
N GLU A 261 -14.48 6.26 -6.43
CA GLU A 261 -13.99 5.89 -7.76
C GLU A 261 -12.76 4.96 -7.66
N GLY A 262 -13.04 3.68 -7.40
CA GLY A 262 -12.11 2.56 -7.38
C GLY A 262 -11.31 2.43 -6.07
N LEU A 263 -11.81 2.98 -4.96
CA LEU A 263 -11.37 2.61 -3.62
C LEU A 263 -12.53 1.87 -2.93
N ASP A 264 -12.25 0.73 -2.33
CA ASP A 264 -13.21 0.01 -1.49
C ASP A 264 -12.54 -0.34 -0.16
N VAL A 265 -13.35 -0.53 0.88
CA VAL A 265 -12.87 -0.90 2.21
C VAL A 265 -13.59 -2.16 2.65
N SER A 266 -12.82 -3.12 3.17
CA SER A 266 -13.32 -4.34 3.79
C SER A 266 -12.79 -4.45 5.22
N VAL A 267 -13.67 -4.86 6.14
CA VAL A 267 -13.37 -5.05 7.57
C VAL A 267 -13.41 -6.55 7.86
N VAL A 268 -12.28 -7.10 8.30
CA VAL A 268 -12.11 -8.53 8.50
C VAL A 268 -11.85 -8.80 9.98
N SER A 269 -12.55 -9.78 10.53
CA SER A 269 -12.32 -10.20 11.92
C SER A 269 -11.12 -11.16 12.05
N SER A 270 -10.49 -11.20 13.23
CA SER A 270 -9.46 -12.19 13.58
C SER A 270 -9.89 -13.61 13.24
N ARG A 271 -11.15 -13.98 13.52
CA ARG A 271 -11.66 -15.32 13.20
C ARG A 271 -11.63 -15.61 11.70
N ARG A 272 -12.02 -14.64 10.86
CA ARG A 272 -12.02 -14.77 9.41
C ARG A 272 -10.59 -14.81 8.86
N MET A 273 -9.69 -13.99 9.40
CA MET A 273 -8.27 -14.02 9.08
C MET A 273 -7.63 -15.39 9.37
N ILE A 274 -7.82 -15.92 10.59
CA ILE A 274 -7.34 -17.26 10.99
C ILE A 274 -7.89 -18.36 10.07
N SER A 275 -9.16 -18.26 9.70
CA SER A 275 -9.79 -19.20 8.76
C SER A 275 -9.20 -19.10 7.36
N ALA A 276 -8.76 -17.91 6.93
CA ALA A 276 -8.10 -17.72 5.64
C ALA A 276 -6.70 -18.35 5.61
N ILE A 277 -5.91 -18.24 6.69
CA ILE A 277 -4.58 -18.87 6.79
C ILE A 277 -4.69 -20.39 6.62
N SER A 278 -5.52 -21.03 7.45
CA SER A 278 -5.73 -22.49 7.42
C SER A 278 -6.36 -22.96 6.10
N GLY A 279 -7.33 -22.22 5.58
CA GLY A 279 -8.01 -22.54 4.32
C GLY A 279 -7.09 -22.47 3.10
N ILE A 280 -6.26 -21.44 2.99
CA ILE A 280 -5.33 -21.29 1.86
C ILE A 280 -4.17 -22.28 1.96
N ARG A 281 -3.67 -22.56 3.16
CA ARG A 281 -2.66 -23.61 3.32
C ARG A 281 -3.19 -24.96 2.87
N SER A 282 -4.41 -25.31 3.27
CA SER A 282 -5.02 -26.60 2.93
C SER A 282 -5.34 -26.73 1.43
N SER A 283 -5.80 -25.65 0.79
CA SER A 283 -6.29 -25.70 -0.60
C SER A 283 -5.24 -25.39 -1.66
N ALA A 284 -4.25 -24.54 -1.35
CA ALA A 284 -3.25 -24.07 -2.30
C ALA A 284 -1.81 -24.38 -1.88
N GLY A 285 -1.59 -24.96 -0.69
CA GLY A 285 -0.24 -25.18 -0.14
C GLY A 285 0.49 -23.89 0.25
N TYR A 286 -0.15 -22.72 0.11
CA TYR A 286 0.45 -21.42 0.38
C TYR A 286 0.25 -21.01 1.84
N LEU A 287 1.29 -20.49 2.50
CA LEU A 287 1.19 -20.01 3.87
C LEU A 287 1.09 -18.49 3.90
N LEU A 288 -0.07 -17.98 4.33
CA LEU A 288 -0.28 -16.55 4.52
C LEU A 288 0.24 -16.12 5.89
N SER A 289 0.89 -14.96 5.96
CA SER A 289 1.03 -14.21 7.21
C SER A 289 -0.34 -13.66 7.64
N PRO A 290 -0.53 -13.25 8.90
CA PRO A 290 -1.76 -12.60 9.34
C PRO A 290 -2.15 -11.40 8.46
N TYR A 291 -1.17 -10.57 8.09
CA TYR A 291 -1.35 -9.42 7.20
C TYR A 291 -1.77 -9.82 5.78
N ALA A 292 -1.12 -10.83 5.19
CA ALA A 292 -1.52 -11.34 3.88
C ALA A 292 -2.91 -11.99 3.92
N ALA A 293 -3.25 -12.66 5.02
CA ALA A 293 -4.57 -13.26 5.24
C ALA A 293 -5.66 -12.22 5.42
N LEU A 294 -5.36 -11.10 6.09
CA LEU A 294 -6.23 -9.94 6.21
C LEU A 294 -6.58 -9.36 4.83
N ALA A 295 -5.56 -9.09 4.01
CA ALA A 295 -5.74 -8.58 2.65
C ALA A 295 -6.46 -9.60 1.73
N TYR A 296 -6.13 -10.89 1.85
CA TYR A 296 -6.78 -11.95 1.09
C TYR A 296 -8.27 -12.09 1.46
N ALA A 297 -8.60 -12.13 2.76
CA ALA A 297 -9.97 -12.29 3.22
C ALA A 297 -10.84 -11.08 2.86
N GLY A 298 -10.30 -9.87 2.97
CA GLY A 298 -11.01 -8.64 2.58
C GLY A 298 -11.27 -8.57 1.07
N LEU A 299 -10.33 -9.02 0.24
CA LEU A 299 -10.56 -9.19 -1.19
C LEU A 299 -11.71 -10.17 -1.48
N LEU A 300 -11.78 -11.29 -0.76
CA LEU A 300 -12.88 -12.24 -0.92
C LEU A 300 -14.23 -11.65 -0.46
N ASP A 301 -14.26 -10.85 0.60
CA ASP A 301 -15.47 -10.14 1.03
C ASP A 301 -15.94 -9.13 -0.01
N PHE A 302 -15.01 -8.34 -0.54
CA PHE A 302 -15.27 -7.42 -1.64
C PHE A 302 -15.90 -8.16 -2.83
N ARG A 303 -15.27 -9.22 -3.31
CA ARG A 303 -15.79 -10.02 -4.44
C ARG A 303 -17.13 -10.67 -4.13
N GLY A 304 -17.34 -11.13 -2.89
CA GLY A 304 -18.63 -11.67 -2.46
C GLY A 304 -19.75 -10.64 -2.49
N ARG A 305 -19.44 -9.37 -2.18
CA ARG A 305 -20.40 -8.25 -2.21
C ARG A 305 -20.64 -7.71 -3.62
N THR A 306 -19.62 -7.59 -4.46
CA THR A 306 -19.72 -6.93 -5.77
C THR A 306 -19.92 -7.90 -6.93
N GLY A 307 -19.58 -9.18 -6.76
CA GLY A 307 -19.55 -10.17 -7.85
C GLY A 307 -18.35 -10.02 -8.78
N GLU A 308 -17.42 -9.11 -8.49
CA GLU A 308 -16.23 -8.91 -9.30
C GLU A 308 -15.25 -10.10 -9.20
N SER A 309 -14.52 -10.35 -10.30
CA SER A 309 -13.59 -11.50 -10.39
C SER A 309 -12.44 -11.25 -11.38
N CYS A 310 -12.04 -9.99 -11.53
CA CYS A 310 -10.85 -9.64 -12.29
C CYS A 310 -9.58 -10.17 -11.59
N HIS A 311 -8.43 -10.15 -12.27
CA HIS A 311 -7.19 -10.53 -11.61
C HIS A 311 -6.91 -9.59 -10.43
N ALA A 312 -6.44 -10.14 -9.31
CA ALA A 312 -6.15 -9.34 -8.13
C ALA A 312 -4.76 -9.64 -7.59
N LEU A 313 -4.05 -8.59 -7.19
CA LEU A 313 -2.79 -8.65 -6.49
C LEU A 313 -3.05 -8.45 -4.99
N VAL A 314 -2.77 -9.47 -4.17
CA VAL A 314 -2.68 -9.33 -2.72
C VAL A 314 -1.24 -8.98 -2.38
N LEU A 315 -1.00 -7.78 -1.87
CA LEU A 315 0.35 -7.41 -1.40
C LEU A 315 0.61 -8.07 -0.05
N ALA A 316 1.48 -9.08 -0.06
CA ALA A 316 1.95 -9.73 1.16
C ALA A 316 3.16 -8.96 1.67
N GLU A 317 2.93 -8.07 2.64
CA GLU A 317 3.96 -7.15 3.17
C GLU A 317 4.87 -7.79 4.23
N LYS A 318 4.49 -8.94 4.78
CA LYS A 318 5.22 -9.63 5.85
C LYS A 318 5.29 -11.13 5.62
N SER A 319 6.44 -11.70 5.97
CA SER A 319 6.66 -13.15 6.02
C SER A 319 5.78 -13.78 7.10
N PRO A 320 5.25 -15.00 6.90
CA PRO A 320 4.53 -15.72 7.95
C PRO A 320 5.34 -15.95 9.23
N ILE A 321 6.68 -16.00 9.15
CA ILE A 321 7.56 -16.16 10.32
C ILE A 321 7.52 -14.96 11.27
N CYS A 322 7.28 -13.75 10.74
CA CYS A 322 7.27 -12.55 11.57
C CYS A 322 6.19 -12.60 12.67
N ASP A 323 5.13 -13.38 12.43
CA ASP A 323 4.00 -13.55 13.32
C ASP A 323 3.74 -15.05 13.59
N ALA A 324 4.83 -15.81 13.84
CA ALA A 324 4.83 -17.26 13.98
C ALA A 324 3.75 -17.77 14.95
N GLY A 325 3.57 -17.16 16.12
CA GLY A 325 2.55 -17.59 17.09
C GLY A 325 1.12 -17.56 16.55
N THR A 326 0.75 -16.48 15.84
CA THR A 326 -0.58 -16.37 15.21
C THR A 326 -0.76 -17.40 14.10
N VAL A 327 0.28 -17.62 13.30
CA VAL A 327 0.25 -18.60 12.20
C VAL A 327 0.18 -20.03 12.73
N ALA A 328 0.96 -20.36 13.76
CA ALA A 328 0.97 -21.67 14.42
C ALA A 328 -0.39 -21.98 15.05
N ASN A 329 -0.98 -21.00 15.75
CA ASN A 329 -2.33 -21.11 16.30
C ASN A 329 -3.38 -21.35 15.19
N ALA A 330 -3.29 -20.63 14.07
CA ALA A 330 -4.22 -20.80 12.96
C ALA A 330 -4.14 -22.19 12.31
N LEU A 331 -2.95 -22.81 12.30
CA LEU A 331 -2.73 -24.15 11.77
C LEU A 331 -2.94 -25.27 12.81
N GLY A 332 -3.04 -24.94 14.10
CA GLY A 332 -3.12 -25.92 15.18
C GLY A 332 -1.82 -26.70 15.38
N VAL A 333 -0.67 -26.08 15.12
CA VAL A 333 0.68 -26.67 15.25
C VAL A 333 1.55 -25.87 16.23
N SER A 334 2.73 -26.39 16.60
CA SER A 334 3.73 -25.62 17.36
C SER A 334 4.50 -24.66 16.45
N GLU A 335 5.04 -23.57 17.01
CA GLU A 335 5.85 -22.60 16.25
C GLU A 335 7.08 -23.27 15.60
N ASP A 336 7.77 -24.15 16.31
CA ASP A 336 8.92 -24.91 15.77
C ASP A 336 8.56 -25.76 14.54
N ALA A 337 7.28 -26.14 14.38
CA ALA A 337 6.84 -26.92 13.23
C ALA A 337 6.67 -26.06 11.98
N LEU A 338 6.62 -24.72 12.09
CA LEU A 338 6.39 -23.82 10.96
C LEU A 338 7.52 -23.82 9.94
N GLU A 339 8.76 -24.15 10.32
CA GLU A 339 9.88 -24.30 9.37
C GLU A 339 9.57 -25.33 8.28
N GLN A 340 8.73 -26.32 8.55
CA GLN A 340 8.33 -27.36 7.60
C GLN A 340 7.30 -26.85 6.56
N TYR A 341 6.76 -25.64 6.75
CA TYR A 341 5.69 -25.06 5.94
C TYR A 341 6.16 -23.96 4.97
N LEU A 342 7.40 -23.47 5.13
CA LEU A 342 8.02 -22.39 4.36
C LEU A 342 8.88 -22.91 3.21
#